data_AF-A0A560KL14-F1
#
_entry.id   AF-A0A560KL14-F1
#
_cell.length_a   1.000
_cell.length_b   1.000
_cell.length_c   1.000
_cell.angle_alpha   90.00
_cell.angle_beta   90.00
_cell.angle_gamma   90.00
#
_symmetry.space_group_name_H-M   'P 1'
#
loop_
_entity.id
_entity.type
_entity.pdbx_description
1 polymer ?
#
loop_
_entity_poly.entity_id
_entity_poly.type
_entity_poly.pdbx_seq_one_letter_code
_entity_poly.pdbx_strand_id
1 'polypeptide(L)'
;MTNPVAFVLLDDARLPATEVLIEALRRRHPGLLWGPAAAKMQSDNARLIRAGDHLIAIALISAPMPFEQQLWQQASWIWPDAFQAVRRHRAHLMVSSMGSAVDEAETAELSTIESTRLTTAVVGGLVESQPGCLGVAWSGKIGRSPEMWLEQSRSAFAPYPDQPFALWMEIVPYRSGKTIGAFTVGLSAFTGREIEFEVDGLDQHTVAIRVAQLSAYLIGNGSDDGPESGAVFEPDSEIDHRVAVLHRNSRFNIGPVISFSSLDDRCGRIRTFPIIPAAIARNHPLLVMLGKVGLFDPAQAENQIRLRPDHYQSEVRLESFDRGISQALSGMIATDKYAEADTNARRALASGDMASARSSLQPWAEEVGQLQTAAKLGLTLCDLFLFMPAPLRSP
;
A
#
# COMPACT_ATOMS: atom_id res chain seq x y z
N MET A 1 -3.96 15.53 -7.30
CA MET A 1 -4.73 14.38 -6.77
C MET A 1 -5.89 14.14 -7.70
N THR A 2 -6.27 12.88 -7.97
CA THR A 2 -7.37 12.54 -8.88
C THR A 2 -8.68 12.44 -8.10
N ASN A 3 -9.73 13.15 -8.52
CA ASN A 3 -11.06 13.01 -7.94
C ASN A 3 -11.51 11.54 -7.99
N PRO A 4 -12.12 10.99 -6.92
CA PRO A 4 -12.73 9.67 -6.97
C PRO A 4 -13.73 9.58 -8.11
N VAL A 5 -13.69 8.44 -8.79
CA VAL A 5 -14.68 8.05 -9.80
C VAL A 5 -15.38 6.80 -9.31
N ALA A 6 -16.71 6.85 -9.23
CA ALA A 6 -17.54 5.70 -8.88
C ALA A 6 -18.23 5.15 -10.12
N PHE A 7 -18.41 3.84 -10.17
CA PHE A 7 -19.07 3.15 -11.25
C PHE A 7 -20.30 2.41 -10.71
N VAL A 8 -21.50 2.87 -11.06
CA VAL A 8 -22.75 2.20 -10.70
C VAL A 8 -23.06 1.17 -11.77
N LEU A 9 -23.05 -0.12 -11.43
CA LEU A 9 -23.28 -1.21 -12.37
C LEU A 9 -24.78 -1.37 -12.64
N LEU A 10 -25.15 -1.44 -13.91
CA LEU A 10 -26.54 -1.51 -14.34
C LEU A 10 -26.83 -2.78 -15.13
N ASP A 11 -28.01 -3.36 -14.94
CA ASP A 11 -28.52 -4.43 -15.79
C ASP A 11 -29.00 -3.94 -17.18
N ASP A 12 -29.37 -2.66 -17.28
CA ASP A 12 -29.80 -2.00 -18.51
C ASP A 12 -29.28 -0.56 -18.61
N ALA A 13 -29.05 -0.08 -19.83
CA ALA A 13 -28.42 1.20 -20.13
C ALA A 13 -29.41 2.38 -20.02
N ARG A 14 -29.76 2.76 -18.79
CA ARG A 14 -30.69 3.88 -18.53
C ARG A 14 -30.17 4.82 -17.46
N LEU A 15 -30.42 6.11 -17.63
CA LEU A 15 -30.25 7.12 -16.59
C LEU A 15 -31.56 7.29 -15.82
N PRO A 16 -31.51 7.49 -14.49
CA PRO A 16 -32.70 7.90 -13.76
C PRO A 16 -33.13 9.31 -14.18
N ALA A 17 -34.41 9.62 -14.02
CA ALA A 17 -34.90 10.98 -14.18
C ALA A 17 -34.22 11.90 -13.16
N THR A 18 -33.76 13.07 -13.61
CA THR A 18 -33.00 14.03 -12.81
C THR A 18 -33.75 14.42 -11.53
N GLU A 19 -35.06 14.58 -11.65
CA GLU A 19 -35.98 15.01 -10.60
C GLU A 19 -36.11 13.95 -9.51
N VAL A 20 -36.20 12.67 -9.91
CA VAL A 20 -36.25 11.53 -8.98
C VAL A 20 -34.93 11.41 -8.21
N LEU A 21 -33.80 11.59 -8.90
CA LEU A 21 -32.49 11.60 -8.25
C LEU A 21 -32.35 12.76 -7.26
N ILE A 22 -32.73 13.98 -7.65
CA ILE A 22 -32.67 15.16 -6.78
C ILE A 22 -33.57 15.00 -5.56
N GLU A 23 -34.78 14.46 -5.73
CA GLU A 23 -35.69 14.17 -4.62
C GLU A 23 -35.07 13.15 -3.64
N ALA A 24 -34.48 12.08 -4.16
CA ALA A 24 -33.75 11.11 -3.35
C ALA A 24 -32.61 11.78 -2.57
N LEU A 25 -31.80 12.63 -3.23
CA LEU A 25 -30.69 13.34 -2.59
C LEU A 25 -31.15 14.29 -1.48
N ARG A 26 -32.21 15.08 -1.71
CA ARG A 26 -32.79 15.98 -0.69
C ARG A 26 -33.29 15.23 0.53
N ARG A 27 -33.91 14.07 0.33
CA ARG A 27 -34.40 13.23 1.42
C ARG A 27 -33.28 12.54 2.20
N ARG A 28 -32.22 12.10 1.53
CA ARG A 28 -31.08 11.42 2.15
C ARG A 28 -30.11 12.40 2.82
N HIS A 29 -29.93 13.58 2.24
CA HIS A 29 -28.94 14.59 2.62
C HIS A 29 -29.55 15.99 2.62
N PRO A 30 -30.49 16.30 3.54
CA PRO A 30 -31.22 17.57 3.55
C PRO A 30 -30.36 18.80 3.85
N GLY A 31 -29.15 18.61 4.41
CA GLY A 31 -28.22 19.69 4.77
C GLY A 31 -27.48 20.32 3.59
N LEU A 32 -27.66 19.81 2.36
CA LEU A 32 -27.02 20.33 1.14
C LEU A 32 -28.06 20.77 0.11
N LEU A 33 -27.69 21.81 -0.65
CA LEU A 33 -28.51 22.32 -1.74
C LEU A 33 -28.33 21.44 -2.99
N TRP A 34 -29.32 20.61 -3.27
CA TRP A 34 -29.36 19.76 -4.46
C TRP A 34 -30.26 20.36 -5.54
N GLY A 35 -29.78 20.39 -6.78
CA GLY A 35 -30.55 20.90 -7.91
C GLY A 35 -30.02 20.41 -9.26
N PRO A 36 -30.79 20.62 -10.34
CA PRO A 36 -30.30 20.32 -11.68
C PRO A 36 -29.27 21.37 -12.08
N ALA A 37 -28.25 20.98 -12.86
CA ALA A 37 -27.45 21.95 -13.59
C ALA A 37 -28.27 22.60 -14.72
N ALA A 38 -27.74 23.69 -15.30
CA ALA A 38 -28.38 24.38 -16.41
C ALA A 38 -28.68 23.40 -17.58
N ALA A 39 -29.86 23.54 -18.21
CA ALA A 39 -30.34 22.61 -19.24
C ALA A 39 -29.35 22.41 -20.40
N LYS A 40 -28.56 23.44 -20.75
CA LYS A 40 -27.53 23.38 -21.79
C LYS A 40 -26.37 22.41 -21.48
N MET A 41 -26.20 22.05 -20.20
CA MET A 41 -25.15 21.15 -19.74
C MET A 41 -25.66 19.71 -19.54
N GLN A 42 -26.91 19.44 -19.88
CA GLN A 42 -27.51 18.10 -19.87
C GLN A 42 -27.44 17.49 -21.28
N SER A 43 -27.24 16.18 -21.40
CA SER A 43 -27.31 15.45 -22.67
C SER A 43 -28.03 14.13 -22.50
N ASP A 44 -28.37 13.41 -23.57
CA ASP A 44 -29.10 12.13 -23.43
C ASP A 44 -28.34 11.12 -22.57
N ASN A 45 -27.01 11.07 -22.69
CA ASN A 45 -26.12 10.12 -22.01
C ASN A 45 -25.37 10.70 -20.82
N ALA A 46 -25.62 11.95 -20.42
CA ALA A 46 -25.00 12.53 -19.23
C ALA A 46 -25.96 13.43 -18.46
N ARG A 47 -25.80 13.44 -17.15
CA ARG A 47 -26.46 14.37 -16.24
C ARG A 47 -25.44 15.12 -15.40
N LEU A 48 -25.73 16.38 -15.14
CA LEU A 48 -25.03 17.19 -14.15
C LEU A 48 -25.97 17.57 -13.02
N ILE A 49 -25.53 17.28 -11.80
CA ILE A 49 -26.24 17.59 -10.56
C ILE A 49 -25.43 18.63 -9.81
N ARG A 50 -26.11 19.70 -9.36
CA ARG A 50 -25.53 20.69 -8.48
C ARG A 50 -25.62 20.20 -7.03
N ALA A 51 -24.50 20.32 -6.31
CA ALA A 51 -24.37 20.06 -4.89
C ALA A 51 -23.70 21.28 -4.23
N GLY A 52 -24.51 22.20 -3.71
CA GLY A 52 -24.03 23.53 -3.31
C GLY A 52 -23.47 24.29 -4.51
N ASP A 53 -22.17 24.62 -4.47
CA ASP A 53 -21.46 25.34 -5.52
C ASP A 53 -20.63 24.42 -6.43
N HIS A 54 -20.79 23.10 -6.31
CA HIS A 54 -20.07 22.11 -7.09
C HIS A 54 -21.00 21.33 -8.02
N LEU A 55 -20.44 20.80 -9.10
CA LEU A 55 -21.14 19.91 -10.04
C LEU A 55 -20.68 18.47 -9.87
N ILE A 56 -21.61 17.54 -9.96
CA ILE A 56 -21.33 16.11 -10.05
C ILE A 56 -21.74 15.62 -11.44
N ALA A 57 -20.79 15.03 -12.14
CA ALA A 57 -20.94 14.33 -13.41
C ALA A 57 -21.58 12.97 -13.21
N ILE A 58 -22.56 12.63 -14.04
CA ILE A 58 -23.12 11.29 -14.14
C ILE A 58 -23.18 10.94 -15.62
N ALA A 59 -22.28 10.11 -16.11
CA ALA A 59 -22.23 9.70 -17.51
C ALA A 59 -22.68 8.24 -17.64
N LEU A 60 -23.61 7.97 -18.55
CA LEU A 60 -24.02 6.63 -18.93
C LEU A 60 -23.08 6.07 -19.99
N ILE A 61 -22.54 4.89 -19.72
CA ILE A 61 -21.76 4.11 -20.65
C ILE A 61 -22.53 2.83 -20.94
N SER A 62 -23.02 2.69 -22.18
CA SER A 62 -23.81 1.54 -22.66
C SER A 62 -22.94 0.32 -22.95
N ALA A 63 -22.02 0.01 -22.03
CA ALA A 63 -21.15 -1.14 -22.06
C ALA A 63 -20.79 -1.56 -20.62
N PRO A 64 -20.54 -2.85 -20.37
CA PRO A 64 -20.03 -3.28 -19.08
C PRO A 64 -18.64 -2.70 -18.81
N MET A 65 -18.31 -2.50 -17.55
CA MET A 65 -16.94 -2.23 -17.11
C MET A 65 -16.05 -3.45 -17.46
N PRO A 66 -14.76 -3.22 -17.82
CA PRO A 66 -13.77 -4.29 -17.85
C PRO A 66 -13.78 -5.15 -16.58
N PHE A 67 -13.61 -6.46 -16.75
CA PHE A 67 -13.67 -7.39 -15.63
C PHE A 67 -12.35 -7.45 -14.86
N GLU A 68 -12.36 -6.97 -13.61
CA GLU A 68 -11.21 -6.99 -12.70
C GLU A 68 -11.34 -8.11 -11.66
N GLN A 69 -10.68 -9.25 -11.91
CA GLN A 69 -10.83 -10.45 -11.07
C GLN A 69 -10.56 -10.21 -9.58
N GLN A 70 -9.50 -9.45 -9.26
CA GLN A 70 -9.09 -9.20 -7.88
C GLN A 70 -10.13 -8.40 -7.10
N LEU A 71 -10.71 -7.35 -7.71
CA LEU A 71 -11.75 -6.54 -7.11
C LEU A 71 -12.96 -7.40 -6.72
N TRP A 72 -13.46 -8.21 -7.65
CA TRP A 72 -14.66 -9.01 -7.40
C TRP A 72 -14.41 -10.17 -6.44
N GLN A 73 -13.20 -10.72 -6.44
CA GLN A 73 -12.79 -11.71 -5.43
C GLN A 73 -12.78 -11.11 -4.03
N GLN A 74 -12.21 -9.91 -3.85
CA GLN A 74 -12.22 -9.21 -2.57
C GLN A 74 -13.64 -8.84 -2.13
N ALA A 75 -14.44 -8.28 -3.03
CA ALA A 75 -15.84 -7.94 -2.76
C ALA A 75 -16.66 -9.17 -2.31
N SER A 76 -16.38 -10.35 -2.86
CA SER A 76 -17.12 -11.58 -2.55
C SER A 76 -17.04 -12.03 -1.08
N TRP A 77 -16.07 -11.52 -0.31
CA TRP A 77 -15.93 -11.86 1.11
C TRP A 77 -17.04 -11.28 1.99
N ILE A 78 -17.56 -10.11 1.62
CA ILE A 78 -18.65 -9.43 2.36
C ILE A 78 -19.93 -9.29 1.54
N TRP A 79 -19.86 -9.54 0.23
CA TRP A 79 -20.98 -9.53 -0.69
C TRP A 79 -20.98 -10.80 -1.55
N PRO A 80 -21.60 -11.90 -1.08
CA PRO A 80 -21.55 -13.20 -1.74
C PRO A 80 -21.98 -13.20 -3.22
N ASP A 81 -22.89 -12.30 -3.60
CA ASP A 81 -23.43 -12.19 -4.97
C ASP A 81 -22.60 -11.30 -5.90
N ALA A 82 -21.45 -10.78 -5.47
CA ALA A 82 -20.60 -9.86 -6.24
C ALA A 82 -20.28 -10.38 -7.66
N PHE A 83 -19.89 -11.66 -7.78
CA PHE A 83 -19.59 -12.27 -9.08
C PHE A 83 -20.83 -12.41 -9.98
N GLN A 84 -22.02 -12.64 -9.41
CA GLN A 84 -23.24 -12.71 -10.20
C GLN A 84 -23.64 -11.33 -10.72
N ALA A 85 -23.54 -10.31 -9.86
CA ALA A 85 -23.81 -8.93 -10.23
C ALA A 85 -22.92 -8.44 -11.38
N VAL A 86 -21.60 -8.62 -11.27
CA VAL A 86 -20.69 -8.22 -12.36
C VAL A 86 -20.87 -9.05 -13.62
N ARG A 87 -21.28 -10.32 -13.57
CA ARG A 87 -21.56 -11.08 -14.82
C ARG A 87 -22.84 -10.61 -15.52
N ARG A 88 -23.81 -10.13 -14.74
CA ARG A 88 -25.11 -9.70 -15.24
C ARG A 88 -25.12 -8.28 -15.78
N HIS A 89 -24.24 -7.39 -15.30
CA HIS A 89 -24.27 -5.99 -15.73
C HIS A 89 -24.01 -5.84 -17.24
N ARG A 90 -24.63 -4.83 -17.84
CA ARG A 90 -24.59 -4.53 -19.28
C ARG A 90 -24.17 -3.10 -19.57
N ALA A 91 -24.30 -2.22 -18.58
CA ALA A 91 -23.94 -0.81 -18.66
C ALA A 91 -23.42 -0.35 -17.30
N HIS A 92 -22.86 0.86 -17.26
CA HIS A 92 -22.52 1.50 -15.99
C HIS A 92 -22.69 3.02 -16.05
N LEU A 93 -22.94 3.61 -14.88
CA LEU A 93 -22.85 5.06 -14.69
C LEU A 93 -21.48 5.40 -14.13
N MET A 94 -20.77 6.32 -14.78
CA MET A 94 -19.56 6.93 -14.23
C MET A 94 -19.94 8.20 -13.48
N VAL A 95 -19.59 8.27 -12.20
CA VAL A 95 -19.92 9.37 -11.30
C VAL A 95 -18.64 10.01 -10.79
N SER A 96 -18.51 11.33 -10.94
CA SER A 96 -17.33 12.06 -10.45
C SER A 96 -17.68 13.50 -10.15
N SER A 97 -17.08 14.07 -9.11
CA SER A 97 -17.17 15.51 -8.87
C SER A 97 -16.38 16.29 -9.90
N MET A 98 -17.04 17.27 -10.50
CA MET A 98 -16.42 18.34 -11.28
C MET A 98 -16.17 19.56 -10.36
N GLY A 99 -15.45 20.55 -10.90
CA GLY A 99 -15.22 21.83 -10.23
C GLY A 99 -16.47 22.70 -10.13
N SER A 100 -16.29 24.02 -10.27
CA SER A 100 -17.31 25.05 -10.06
C SER A 100 -18.63 24.79 -10.79
N ALA A 101 -19.76 25.03 -10.11
CA ALA A 101 -21.11 25.04 -10.67
C ALA A 101 -21.55 26.37 -11.26
N VAL A 102 -20.65 27.35 -11.35
CA VAL A 102 -20.88 28.67 -11.93
C VAL A 102 -19.81 28.89 -13.00
N ASP A 103 -20.24 29.20 -14.22
CA ASP A 103 -19.36 29.34 -15.40
C ASP A 103 -18.26 30.42 -15.27
N GLU A 104 -18.24 31.21 -14.18
CA GLU A 104 -17.32 32.34 -13.97
C GLU A 104 -16.83 32.54 -12.52
N ALA A 105 -17.15 31.64 -11.57
CA ALA A 105 -16.76 31.83 -10.15
C ALA A 105 -15.47 31.06 -9.79
N GLU A 106 -14.60 31.72 -9.00
CA GLU A 106 -13.49 31.13 -8.25
C GLU A 106 -14.01 30.21 -7.11
N THR A 107 -14.76 29.17 -7.46
CA THR A 107 -15.14 28.15 -6.48
C THR A 107 -13.89 27.37 -6.08
N ALA A 108 -13.62 27.30 -4.78
CA ALA A 108 -12.48 26.57 -4.24
C ALA A 108 -12.47 25.12 -4.76
N GLU A 109 -11.27 24.62 -5.09
CA GLU A 109 -11.11 23.22 -5.46
C GLU A 109 -11.53 22.33 -4.28
N LEU A 110 -12.33 21.30 -4.58
CA LEU A 110 -12.70 20.30 -3.59
C LEU A 110 -11.45 19.53 -3.15
N SER A 111 -11.26 19.41 -1.84
CA SER A 111 -10.33 18.42 -1.30
C SER A 111 -10.78 16.99 -1.66
N THR A 112 -9.87 16.03 -1.60
CA THR A 112 -10.18 14.61 -1.86
C THR A 112 -11.34 14.10 -0.99
N ILE A 113 -11.38 14.52 0.28
CA ILE A 113 -12.43 14.10 1.21
C ILE A 113 -13.77 14.75 0.83
N GLU A 114 -13.82 16.03 0.49
CA GLU A 114 -15.08 16.69 0.09
C GLU A 114 -15.63 16.08 -1.21
N SER A 115 -14.77 15.86 -2.21
CA SER A 115 -15.12 15.17 -3.44
C SER A 115 -15.65 13.75 -3.18
N THR A 116 -15.00 13.00 -2.29
CA THR A 116 -15.43 11.67 -1.85
C THR A 116 -16.81 11.71 -1.23
N ARG A 117 -17.07 12.63 -0.30
CA ARG A 117 -18.37 12.76 0.40
C ARG A 117 -19.50 13.10 -0.57
N LEU A 118 -19.28 14.08 -1.46
CA LEU A 118 -20.27 14.46 -2.47
C LEU A 118 -20.57 13.32 -3.45
N THR A 119 -19.52 12.67 -3.96
CA THR A 119 -19.67 11.53 -4.88
C THR A 119 -20.38 10.36 -4.17
N THR A 120 -20.08 10.10 -2.90
CA THR A 120 -20.74 9.07 -2.08
C THR A 120 -22.24 9.34 -1.94
N ALA A 121 -22.61 10.58 -1.65
CA ALA A 121 -24.01 10.99 -1.55
C ALA A 121 -24.76 10.81 -2.87
N VAL A 122 -24.18 11.25 -3.98
CA VAL A 122 -24.77 11.11 -5.33
C VAL A 122 -24.93 9.65 -5.73
N VAL A 123 -23.92 8.83 -5.51
CA VAL A 123 -24.01 7.38 -5.74
C VAL A 123 -25.14 6.77 -4.90
N GLY A 124 -25.25 7.12 -3.63
CA GLY A 124 -26.36 6.67 -2.79
C GLY A 124 -27.74 7.04 -3.33
N GLY A 125 -27.90 8.27 -3.82
CA GLY A 125 -29.13 8.70 -4.49
C GLY A 125 -29.38 7.97 -5.82
N LEU A 126 -28.33 7.67 -6.58
CA LEU A 126 -28.42 6.89 -7.81
C LEU A 126 -28.86 5.45 -7.53
N VAL A 127 -28.23 4.77 -6.57
CA VAL A 127 -28.61 3.41 -6.19
C VAL A 127 -30.08 3.37 -5.74
N GLU A 128 -30.56 4.41 -5.05
CA GLU A 128 -31.96 4.49 -4.63
C GLU A 128 -32.93 4.76 -5.80
N SER A 129 -32.54 5.62 -6.73
CA SER A 129 -33.39 6.02 -7.86
C SER A 129 -33.31 5.10 -9.07
N GLN A 130 -32.45 4.07 -9.03
CA GLN A 130 -32.18 3.17 -10.14
C GLN A 130 -32.52 1.70 -9.81
N PRO A 131 -33.71 1.21 -10.21
CA PRO A 131 -34.15 -0.17 -9.95
C PRO A 131 -33.25 -1.27 -10.55
N GLY A 132 -32.41 -0.93 -11.52
CA GLY A 132 -31.47 -1.84 -12.20
C GLY A 132 -30.04 -1.83 -11.65
N CYS A 133 -29.79 -1.20 -10.50
CA CYS A 133 -28.48 -1.18 -9.87
C CYS A 133 -28.09 -2.57 -9.38
N LEU A 134 -26.95 -3.08 -9.85
CA LEU A 134 -26.40 -4.39 -9.47
C LEU A 134 -25.29 -4.28 -8.43
N GLY A 135 -24.72 -3.09 -8.24
CA GLY A 135 -23.65 -2.82 -7.31
C GLY A 135 -22.86 -1.59 -7.73
N VAL A 136 -21.83 -1.28 -6.95
CA VAL A 136 -20.97 -0.13 -7.24
C VAL A 136 -19.52 -0.56 -7.10
N ALA A 137 -18.71 -0.14 -8.07
CA ALA A 137 -17.25 -0.21 -7.99
C ALA A 137 -16.70 1.20 -7.73
N TRP A 138 -16.10 1.41 -6.56
CA TRP A 138 -15.46 2.67 -6.20
C TRP A 138 -14.01 2.69 -6.67
N SER A 139 -13.66 3.74 -7.43
CA SER A 139 -12.33 3.96 -8.01
C SER A 139 -11.79 2.76 -8.81
N GLY A 140 -12.69 1.91 -9.32
CA GLY A 140 -12.32 0.65 -9.98
C GLY A 140 -11.55 -0.34 -9.09
N LYS A 141 -11.61 -0.19 -7.75
CA LYS A 141 -10.86 -1.01 -6.79
C LYS A 141 -11.75 -1.71 -5.76
N ILE A 142 -12.86 -1.09 -5.36
CA ILE A 142 -13.67 -1.55 -4.22
C ILE A 142 -15.09 -1.85 -4.68
N GLY A 143 -15.49 -3.12 -4.64
CA GLY A 143 -16.83 -3.58 -5.03
C GLY A 143 -17.76 -3.70 -3.82
N ARG A 144 -18.98 -3.17 -3.94
CA ARG A 144 -19.96 -3.14 -2.84
C ARG A 144 -21.38 -3.36 -3.37
N SER A 145 -22.20 -4.02 -2.55
CA SER A 145 -23.59 -4.28 -2.89
C SER A 145 -24.44 -3.00 -2.90
N PRO A 146 -25.55 -2.97 -3.66
CA PRO A 146 -26.50 -1.86 -3.60
C PRO A 146 -26.98 -1.57 -2.18
N GLU A 147 -27.25 -2.60 -1.38
CA GLU A 147 -27.76 -2.48 -0.01
C GLU A 147 -26.75 -1.77 0.90
N MET A 148 -25.48 -2.17 0.82
CA MET A 148 -24.42 -1.54 1.61
C MET A 148 -24.25 -0.07 1.24
N TRP A 149 -24.34 0.27 -0.04
CA TRP A 149 -24.35 1.68 -0.49
C TRP A 149 -25.56 2.44 0.04
N LEU A 150 -26.77 1.87 -0.06
CA LEU A 150 -27.99 2.50 0.41
C LEU A 150 -27.99 2.77 1.91
N GLU A 151 -27.36 1.91 2.69
CA GLU A 151 -27.23 2.08 4.13
C GLU A 151 -26.13 3.09 4.46
N GLN A 152 -24.89 2.80 4.08
CA GLN A 152 -23.72 3.54 4.57
C GLN A 152 -23.59 4.93 3.94
N SER A 153 -24.08 5.15 2.70
CA SER A 153 -23.97 6.47 2.09
C SER A 153 -24.78 7.53 2.84
N ARG A 154 -25.73 7.16 3.71
CA ARG A 154 -26.48 8.11 4.56
C ARG A 154 -25.54 8.94 5.44
N SER A 155 -24.45 8.32 5.87
CA SER A 155 -23.39 8.96 6.66
C SER A 155 -22.31 9.63 5.79
N ALA A 156 -22.56 9.88 4.50
CA ALA A 156 -21.57 10.49 3.59
C ALA A 156 -20.90 11.75 4.15
N PHE A 157 -21.59 12.54 4.97
CA PHE A 157 -21.06 13.77 5.58
C PHE A 157 -20.79 13.64 7.08
N ALA A 158 -20.83 12.43 7.64
CA ALA A 158 -20.49 12.22 9.04
C ALA A 158 -19.00 12.52 9.29
N PRO A 159 -18.66 13.13 10.45
CA PRO A 159 -17.27 13.34 10.83
C PRO A 159 -16.62 12.01 11.25
N TYR A 160 -15.31 12.04 11.50
CA TYR A 160 -14.64 10.95 12.21
C TYR A 160 -15.31 10.72 13.58
N PRO A 161 -15.56 9.46 14.00
CA PRO A 161 -15.22 8.19 13.33
C PRO A 161 -16.31 7.61 12.42
N ASP A 162 -17.46 8.28 12.29
CA ASP A 162 -18.70 7.71 11.72
C ASP A 162 -18.79 7.80 10.18
N GLN A 163 -17.75 8.30 9.53
CA GLN A 163 -17.66 8.35 8.07
C GLN A 163 -17.68 6.94 7.43
N PRO A 164 -18.31 6.76 6.26
CA PRO A 164 -18.52 5.44 5.65
C PRO A 164 -17.26 4.99 4.90
N PHE A 165 -16.11 4.94 5.59
CA PHE A 165 -14.82 4.59 5.00
C PHE A 165 -14.84 3.21 4.34
N ALA A 166 -15.68 2.28 4.84
CA ALA A 166 -15.85 0.96 4.26
C ALA A 166 -16.41 0.99 2.82
N LEU A 167 -17.01 2.09 2.35
CA LEU A 167 -17.38 2.26 0.93
C LEU A 167 -16.18 2.63 0.05
N TRP A 168 -15.13 3.20 0.63
CA TRP A 168 -14.01 3.82 -0.09
C TRP A 168 -12.75 2.97 -0.12
N MET A 169 -12.62 2.06 0.85
CA MET A 169 -11.48 1.15 0.99
C MET A 169 -11.90 -0.25 1.45
N GLU A 170 -10.99 -1.20 1.28
CA GLU A 170 -11.10 -2.60 1.71
C GLU A 170 -10.02 -2.92 2.76
N ILE A 171 -10.34 -3.77 3.73
CA ILE A 171 -9.35 -4.40 4.62
C ILE A 171 -9.20 -5.84 4.17
N VAL A 172 -8.03 -6.17 3.63
CA VAL A 172 -7.75 -7.49 3.07
C VAL A 172 -6.95 -8.30 4.08
N PRO A 173 -7.56 -9.32 4.73
CA PRO A 173 -6.82 -10.19 5.64
C PRO A 173 -5.91 -11.12 4.84
N TYR A 174 -4.76 -11.45 5.43
CA TYR A 174 -3.84 -12.45 4.91
C TYR A 174 -3.18 -13.21 6.05
N ARG A 175 -2.60 -14.37 5.73
CA ARG A 175 -1.79 -15.14 6.68
C ARG A 175 -0.32 -15.15 6.27
N SER A 176 0.56 -14.70 7.17
CA SER A 176 2.02 -14.85 7.06
C SER A 176 2.50 -15.77 8.18
N GLY A 177 2.91 -16.99 7.85
CA GLY A 177 3.24 -18.01 8.84
C GLY A 177 2.07 -18.30 9.79
N LYS A 178 2.23 -17.96 11.08
CA LYS A 178 1.19 -18.07 12.12
C LYS A 178 0.49 -16.75 12.45
N THR A 179 0.86 -15.64 11.81
CA THR A 179 0.28 -14.30 12.09
C THR A 179 -0.78 -14.01 11.07
N ILE A 180 -1.90 -13.49 11.57
CA ILE A 180 -2.93 -12.90 10.75
C ILE A 180 -2.55 -11.43 10.59
N GLY A 181 -2.40 -11.00 9.36
CA GLY A 181 -2.20 -9.60 9.02
C GLY A 181 -3.36 -9.09 8.19
N ALA A 182 -3.36 -7.79 7.94
CA ALA A 182 -4.23 -7.17 6.95
C ALA A 182 -3.53 -6.03 6.24
N PHE A 183 -3.93 -5.74 5.01
CA PHE A 183 -3.56 -4.50 4.35
C PHE A 183 -4.79 -3.80 3.81
N THR A 184 -4.68 -2.49 3.60
CA THR A 184 -5.77 -1.72 2.99
C THR A 184 -5.62 -1.63 1.48
N VAL A 185 -6.75 -1.48 0.80
CA VAL A 185 -6.80 -1.06 -0.61
C VAL A 185 -7.71 0.15 -0.70
N GLY A 186 -7.20 1.26 -1.23
CA GLY A 186 -7.97 2.49 -1.46
C GLY A 186 -7.67 3.61 -0.45
N LEU A 187 -7.04 3.31 0.70
CA LEU A 187 -6.70 4.31 1.70
C LEU A 187 -5.69 5.33 1.16
N SER A 188 -4.81 4.90 0.26
CA SER A 188 -3.80 5.75 -0.38
C SER A 188 -4.37 6.95 -1.13
N ALA A 189 -5.65 6.93 -1.52
CA ALA A 189 -6.31 8.09 -2.11
C ALA A 189 -6.37 9.28 -1.13
N PHE A 190 -6.44 9.02 0.18
CA PHE A 190 -6.56 10.04 1.22
C PHE A 190 -5.22 10.40 1.86
N THR A 191 -4.33 9.42 1.99
CA THR A 191 -3.11 9.54 2.83
C THR A 191 -1.81 9.40 2.03
N GLY A 192 -1.90 9.07 0.73
CA GLY A 192 -0.75 8.71 -0.09
C GLY A 192 -0.15 7.33 0.22
N ARG A 193 -0.69 6.58 1.20
CA ARG A 193 -0.18 5.27 1.63
C ARG A 193 -1.31 4.30 1.99
N GLU A 194 -1.12 3.02 1.71
CA GLU A 194 -1.93 1.97 2.32
C GLU A 194 -1.42 1.64 3.74
N ILE A 195 -2.17 0.87 4.51
CA ILE A 195 -1.69 0.25 5.76
C ILE A 195 -1.28 -1.19 5.44
N GLU A 196 -0.16 -1.66 5.99
CA GLU A 196 0.19 -3.09 6.04
C GLU A 196 0.47 -3.49 7.49
N PHE A 197 -0.50 -4.15 8.11
CA PHE A 197 -0.50 -4.50 9.53
C PHE A 197 -0.19 -5.99 9.73
N GLU A 198 0.95 -6.30 10.36
CA GLU A 198 1.39 -7.67 10.70
C GLU A 198 1.96 -7.72 12.12
N VAL A 199 1.07 -7.76 13.13
CA VAL A 199 1.44 -7.84 14.54
C VAL A 199 1.12 -9.23 15.08
N ASP A 200 2.11 -9.85 15.71
CA ASP A 200 2.04 -11.20 16.26
C ASP A 200 1.03 -11.32 17.41
N GLY A 201 0.43 -12.50 17.55
CA GLY A 201 -0.45 -12.83 18.68
C GLY A 201 -1.89 -12.31 18.57
N LEU A 202 -2.22 -11.55 17.52
CA LEU A 202 -3.57 -11.03 17.31
C LEU A 202 -4.42 -11.95 16.45
N ASP A 203 -5.72 -12.01 16.76
CA ASP A 203 -6.71 -12.66 15.93
C ASP A 203 -7.20 -11.75 14.78
N GLN A 204 -7.96 -12.33 13.84
CA GLN A 204 -8.46 -11.61 12.66
C GLN A 204 -9.38 -10.44 13.04
N HIS A 205 -10.17 -10.57 14.10
CA HIS A 205 -11.14 -9.56 14.51
C HIS A 205 -10.42 -8.33 15.08
N THR A 206 -9.46 -8.53 15.98
CA THR A 206 -8.64 -7.45 16.54
C THR A 206 -7.84 -6.75 15.45
N VAL A 207 -7.23 -7.50 14.52
CA VAL A 207 -6.52 -6.92 13.37
C VAL A 207 -7.45 -6.03 12.54
N ALA A 208 -8.65 -6.52 12.19
CA ALA A 208 -9.60 -5.77 11.38
C ALA A 208 -10.05 -4.48 12.09
N ILE A 209 -10.35 -4.53 13.39
CA ILE A 209 -10.75 -3.34 14.18
C ILE A 209 -9.63 -2.31 14.23
N ARG A 210 -8.40 -2.72 14.55
CA ARG A 210 -7.26 -1.79 14.66
C ARG A 210 -6.97 -1.09 13.33
N VAL A 211 -6.98 -1.85 12.23
CA VAL A 211 -6.80 -1.29 10.88
C VAL A 211 -7.96 -0.35 10.53
N ALA A 212 -9.20 -0.74 10.79
CA ALA A 212 -10.39 0.09 10.53
C ALA A 212 -10.35 1.42 11.31
N GLN A 213 -10.03 1.38 12.60
CA GLN A 213 -9.92 2.57 13.45
C GLN A 213 -8.83 3.52 12.95
N LEU A 214 -7.65 2.98 12.62
CA LEU A 214 -6.55 3.79 12.07
C LEU A 214 -6.91 4.36 10.69
N SER A 215 -7.52 3.57 9.80
CA SER A 215 -7.99 4.07 8.50
C SER A 215 -9.00 5.20 8.67
N ALA A 216 -10.00 5.03 9.53
CA ALA A 216 -10.97 6.07 9.83
C ALA A 216 -10.29 7.33 10.39
N TYR A 217 -9.33 7.18 11.31
CA TYR A 217 -8.59 8.29 11.88
C TYR A 217 -7.80 9.07 10.81
N LEU A 218 -7.04 8.37 9.97
CA LEU A 218 -6.23 8.98 8.92
C LEU A 218 -7.07 9.66 7.84
N ILE A 219 -8.23 9.11 7.50
CA ILE A 219 -9.16 9.76 6.56
C ILE A 219 -9.75 11.04 7.17
N GLY A 220 -10.04 11.03 8.47
CA GLY A 220 -10.65 12.16 9.18
C GLY A 220 -9.69 13.31 9.48
N ASN A 221 -8.44 12.99 9.79
CA ASN A 221 -7.44 13.97 10.28
C ASN A 221 -6.28 14.18 9.29
N GLY A 222 -6.15 13.36 8.25
CA GLY A 222 -5.07 13.44 7.28
C GLY A 222 -3.86 12.55 7.64
N SER A 223 -2.89 12.50 6.73
CA SER A 223 -1.67 11.70 6.89
C SER A 223 -0.64 12.31 7.85
N ASP A 224 -0.64 13.63 7.99
CA ASP A 224 0.36 14.37 8.79
C ASP A 224 0.20 14.09 10.30
N ASP A 225 -1.01 13.71 10.72
CA ASP A 225 -1.32 13.28 12.08
C ASP A 225 -1.12 11.76 12.28
N GLY A 226 -0.60 11.06 11.27
CA GLY A 226 -0.38 9.62 11.28
C GLY A 226 0.94 9.20 11.95
N PRO A 227 1.14 7.90 12.20
CA PRO A 227 2.38 7.40 12.80
C PRO A 227 3.61 7.63 11.89
N GLU A 228 4.64 8.25 12.46
CA GLU A 228 5.91 8.49 11.76
C GLU A 228 6.69 7.20 11.51
N SER A 229 7.48 7.19 10.44
CA SER A 229 8.40 6.08 10.16
C SER A 229 9.48 6.01 11.24
N GLY A 230 9.69 4.83 11.81
CA GLY A 230 10.62 4.60 12.91
C GLY A 230 9.97 4.71 14.30
N ALA A 231 8.70 5.12 14.40
CA ALA A 231 7.97 5.10 15.66
C ALA A 231 7.85 3.67 16.22
N VAL A 232 7.85 3.57 17.55
CA VAL A 232 7.67 2.31 18.28
C VAL A 232 6.58 2.52 19.31
N PHE A 233 5.52 1.71 19.22
CA PHE A 233 4.47 1.64 20.22
C PHE A 233 4.86 0.66 21.32
N GLU A 234 4.72 1.10 22.57
CA GLU A 234 4.91 0.25 23.74
C GLU A 234 3.76 -0.75 23.90
N PRO A 235 3.98 -1.84 24.67
CA PRO A 235 2.93 -2.82 24.96
C PRO A 235 1.65 -2.18 25.52
N ASP A 236 0.50 -2.71 25.12
CA ASP A 236 -0.82 -2.36 25.65
C ASP A 236 -1.57 -3.61 26.20
N SER A 237 -2.86 -3.46 26.51
CA SER A 237 -3.67 -4.56 27.06
C SER A 237 -3.92 -5.71 26.09
N GLU A 238 -3.80 -5.48 24.78
CA GLU A 238 -4.01 -6.48 23.72
C GLU A 238 -2.70 -6.96 23.11
N ILE A 239 -1.65 -6.12 23.11
CA ILE A 239 -0.34 -6.39 22.54
C ILE A 239 0.72 -6.30 23.63
N ASP A 240 1.25 -7.43 24.06
CA ASP A 240 2.21 -7.52 25.17
C ASP A 240 3.68 -7.25 24.77
N HIS A 241 3.90 -6.63 23.62
CA HIS A 241 5.22 -6.38 23.05
C HIS A 241 5.23 -5.11 22.20
N ARG A 242 6.43 -4.69 21.82
CA ARG A 242 6.62 -3.45 21.05
C ARG A 242 6.28 -3.65 19.58
N VAL A 243 5.61 -2.65 19.00
CA VAL A 243 5.24 -2.62 17.58
C VAL A 243 5.97 -1.47 16.89
N ALA A 244 6.73 -1.78 15.85
CA ALA A 244 7.44 -0.80 15.06
C ALA A 244 6.62 -0.37 13.84
N VAL A 245 6.74 0.91 13.50
CA VAL A 245 6.17 1.52 12.29
C VAL A 245 7.28 1.80 11.29
N LEU A 246 7.06 1.43 10.02
CA LEU A 246 7.95 1.79 8.93
C LEU A 246 7.16 2.25 7.71
N HIS A 247 7.57 3.36 7.11
CA HIS A 247 7.09 3.77 5.80
C HIS A 247 7.95 3.11 4.73
N ARG A 248 7.36 2.26 3.89
CA ARG A 248 8.10 1.47 2.88
C ARG A 248 7.23 1.10 1.70
N ASN A 249 7.80 0.47 0.68
CA ASN A 249 7.03 -0.18 -0.37
C ASN A 249 6.43 -1.50 0.15
N SER A 250 5.18 -1.78 -0.20
CA SER A 250 4.56 -3.05 0.20
C SER A 250 5.13 -4.22 -0.56
N ARG A 251 5.36 -5.33 0.14
CA ARG A 251 5.71 -6.62 -0.48
C ARG A 251 4.57 -7.20 -1.33
N PHE A 252 3.34 -6.72 -1.19
CA PHE A 252 2.19 -7.13 -1.98
C PHE A 252 2.02 -6.32 -3.27
N ASN A 253 2.97 -5.44 -3.59
CA ASN A 253 2.92 -4.57 -4.77
C ASN A 253 1.67 -3.66 -4.81
N ILE A 254 1.17 -3.25 -3.64
CA ILE A 254 0.04 -2.32 -3.50
C ILE A 254 0.49 -0.85 -3.39
N GLY A 255 1.79 -0.59 -3.59
CA GLY A 255 2.40 0.73 -3.48
C GLY A 255 2.98 1.03 -2.10
N PRO A 256 3.19 2.33 -1.77
CA PRO A 256 3.71 2.76 -0.47
C PRO A 256 2.76 2.42 0.68
N VAL A 257 3.31 1.94 1.79
CA VAL A 257 2.56 1.57 3.00
C VAL A 257 3.11 2.22 4.26
N ILE A 258 2.22 2.40 5.24
CA ILE A 258 2.53 2.50 6.67
C ILE A 258 2.48 1.07 7.20
N SER A 259 3.64 0.49 7.50
CA SER A 259 3.75 -0.90 7.93
C SER A 259 3.89 -1.00 9.43
N PHE A 260 3.09 -1.86 10.05
CA PHE A 260 3.14 -2.20 11.48
C PHE A 260 3.65 -3.61 11.65
N SER A 261 4.65 -3.79 12.50
CA SER A 261 5.20 -5.12 12.76
C SER A 261 5.74 -5.29 14.17
N SER A 262 5.59 -6.48 14.74
CA SER A 262 6.20 -6.83 16.03
C SER A 262 7.72 -6.67 15.97
N LEU A 263 8.28 -5.90 16.91
CA LEU A 263 9.73 -5.68 16.98
C LEU A 263 10.46 -6.92 17.51
N ASP A 264 9.85 -7.62 18.46
CA ASP A 264 10.39 -8.82 19.07
C ASP A 264 9.93 -10.06 18.26
N ASP A 265 10.86 -10.93 17.87
CA ASP A 265 10.57 -12.14 17.10
C ASP A 265 10.02 -13.27 17.97
N ARG A 266 8.74 -13.17 18.32
CA ARG A 266 8.09 -14.15 19.20
C ARG A 266 7.70 -15.42 18.46
N CYS A 267 7.49 -15.34 17.14
CA CYS A 267 7.11 -16.47 16.32
C CYS A 267 8.29 -17.26 15.75
N GLY A 268 9.54 -16.91 16.09
CA GLY A 268 10.76 -17.57 15.58
C GLY A 268 10.89 -17.46 14.06
N ARG A 269 10.38 -16.35 13.50
CA ARG A 269 10.34 -16.10 12.06
C ARG A 269 11.51 -15.27 11.59
N ILE A 270 12.26 -14.66 12.48
CA ILE A 270 13.44 -13.92 12.09
C ILE A 270 14.62 -14.88 12.01
N ARG A 271 15.15 -15.04 10.80
CA ARG A 271 16.43 -15.71 10.57
C ARG A 271 17.52 -14.69 10.29
N THR A 272 18.71 -15.03 10.73
CA THR A 272 19.90 -14.23 10.50
C THR A 272 20.64 -14.77 9.29
N PHE A 273 20.96 -13.89 8.35
CA PHE A 273 21.67 -14.19 7.11
C PHE A 273 22.91 -13.29 7.00
N PRO A 274 24.02 -13.78 6.43
CA PRO A 274 25.14 -12.91 6.09
C PRO A 274 24.74 -12.00 4.91
N ILE A 275 25.08 -10.71 4.98
CA ILE A 275 24.78 -9.74 3.90
C ILE A 275 25.54 -10.12 2.62
N ILE A 276 26.82 -10.49 2.77
CA ILE A 276 27.62 -11.08 1.69
C ILE A 276 27.60 -12.60 1.86
N PRO A 277 27.08 -13.36 0.88
CA PRO A 277 27.06 -14.82 0.88
C PRO A 277 28.40 -15.46 1.27
N ALA A 278 28.35 -16.51 2.10
CA ALA A 278 29.54 -17.27 2.49
C ALA A 278 30.32 -17.84 1.28
N ALA A 279 29.64 -18.16 0.17
CA ALA A 279 30.29 -18.60 -1.07
C ALA A 279 31.14 -17.49 -1.72
N ILE A 280 30.67 -16.24 -1.69
CA ILE A 280 31.43 -15.08 -2.18
C ILE A 280 32.54 -14.74 -1.18
N ALA A 281 32.20 -14.64 0.12
CA ALA A 281 33.14 -14.28 1.18
C ALA A 281 34.38 -15.19 1.23
N ARG A 282 34.21 -16.50 0.98
CA ARG A 282 35.33 -17.46 0.99
C ARG A 282 36.21 -17.43 -0.26
N ASN A 283 35.68 -16.96 -1.39
CA ASN A 283 36.34 -17.10 -2.69
C ASN A 283 36.82 -15.76 -3.27
N HIS A 284 36.31 -14.62 -2.79
CA HIS A 284 36.66 -13.32 -3.32
C HIS A 284 38.01 -12.82 -2.76
N PRO A 285 39.00 -12.47 -3.61
CA PRO A 285 40.36 -12.10 -3.16
C PRO A 285 40.41 -11.00 -2.11
N LEU A 286 39.63 -9.92 -2.30
CA LEU A 286 39.53 -8.81 -1.34
C LEU A 286 39.04 -9.28 0.03
N LEU A 287 37.94 -10.01 0.08
CA LEU A 287 37.33 -10.44 1.34
C LEU A 287 38.22 -11.45 2.09
N VAL A 288 38.92 -12.31 1.35
CA VAL A 288 39.93 -13.22 1.93
C VAL A 288 41.08 -12.44 2.56
N MET A 289 41.58 -11.38 1.90
CA MET A 289 42.66 -10.56 2.44
C MET A 289 42.21 -9.74 3.66
N LEU A 290 41.02 -9.13 3.61
CA LEU A 290 40.42 -8.44 4.76
C LEU A 290 40.21 -9.39 5.95
N GLY A 291 39.77 -10.62 5.69
CA GLY A 291 39.62 -11.64 6.73
C GLY A 291 40.94 -12.01 7.41
N LYS A 292 42.05 -12.12 6.67
CA LYS A 292 43.38 -12.41 7.24
C LYS A 292 43.86 -11.36 8.23
N VAL A 293 43.50 -10.10 8.05
CA VAL A 293 43.87 -8.99 8.93
C VAL A 293 42.80 -8.66 9.97
N GLY A 294 41.73 -9.46 10.06
CA GLY A 294 40.65 -9.27 11.03
C GLY A 294 39.78 -8.03 10.76
N LEU A 295 39.69 -7.59 9.50
CA LEU A 295 38.86 -6.46 9.07
C LEU A 295 37.50 -6.88 8.50
N PHE A 296 37.28 -8.17 8.24
CA PHE A 296 36.02 -8.68 7.72
C PHE A 296 35.75 -10.10 8.24
N ASP A 297 34.56 -10.32 8.77
CA ASP A 297 34.06 -11.65 9.13
C ASP A 297 32.54 -11.70 8.89
N PRO A 298 32.05 -12.55 7.97
CA PRO A 298 30.62 -12.64 7.67
C PRO A 298 29.77 -13.14 8.86
N ALA A 299 30.39 -13.70 9.91
CA ALA A 299 29.70 -14.12 11.13
C ALA A 299 29.51 -12.98 12.15
N GLN A 300 30.19 -11.85 11.99
CA GLN A 300 30.00 -10.67 12.84
C GLN A 300 28.58 -10.10 12.69
N ALA A 301 27.99 -9.62 13.79
CA ALA A 301 26.61 -9.15 13.81
C ALA A 301 26.35 -7.96 12.87
N GLU A 302 27.34 -7.09 12.67
CA GLU A 302 27.27 -5.97 11.71
C GLU A 302 27.18 -6.44 10.25
N ASN A 303 27.78 -7.60 9.95
CA ASN A 303 27.82 -8.23 8.63
C ASN A 303 26.62 -9.16 8.38
N GLN A 304 25.68 -9.18 9.31
CA GLN A 304 24.46 -9.96 9.26
C GLN A 304 23.23 -9.07 9.12
N ILE A 305 22.19 -9.67 8.55
CA ILE A 305 20.85 -9.11 8.44
C ILE A 305 19.82 -10.09 8.99
N ARG A 306 18.83 -9.55 9.68
CA ARG A 306 17.68 -10.27 10.22
C ARG A 306 16.52 -10.13 9.24
N LEU A 307 16.11 -11.24 8.63
CA LEU A 307 15.03 -11.28 7.64
C LEU A 307 13.92 -12.23 8.11
N ARG A 308 12.69 -12.04 7.60
CA ARG A 308 11.53 -12.91 7.86
C ARG A 308 11.32 -13.89 6.69
N PRO A 309 11.77 -15.16 6.73
CA PRO A 309 11.67 -16.09 5.62
C PRO A 309 10.24 -16.34 5.12
N ASP A 310 9.23 -16.19 5.98
CA ASP A 310 7.83 -16.34 5.61
C ASP A 310 7.29 -15.19 4.75
N HIS A 311 8.02 -14.08 4.66
CA HIS A 311 7.72 -12.99 3.71
C HIS A 311 8.07 -13.38 2.27
N TYR A 312 8.60 -14.58 2.06
CA TYR A 312 9.25 -15.01 0.84
C TYR A 312 8.79 -16.43 0.41
N GLN A 313 8.56 -16.66 -0.90
CA GLN A 313 8.08 -17.93 -1.48
C GLN A 313 9.09 -19.06 -1.34
N SER A 314 10.37 -18.74 -1.46
CA SER A 314 11.45 -19.72 -1.45
C SER A 314 12.74 -19.03 -1.03
N GLU A 315 13.54 -19.69 -0.21
CA GLU A 315 14.92 -19.29 0.10
C GLU A 315 15.84 -19.53 -1.11
N VAL A 316 15.60 -18.83 -2.21
CA VAL A 316 16.46 -18.87 -3.39
C VAL A 316 17.19 -17.54 -3.43
N ARG A 317 18.47 -17.53 -3.05
CA ARG A 317 19.34 -16.38 -3.33
C ARG A 317 19.25 -16.11 -4.83
N LEU A 318 18.74 -14.95 -5.20
CA LEU A 318 18.66 -14.59 -6.61
C LEU A 318 20.09 -14.43 -7.13
N GLU A 319 20.44 -15.20 -8.17
CA GLU A 319 21.74 -15.10 -8.84
C GLU A 319 22.06 -13.66 -9.25
N SER A 320 21.05 -12.81 -9.46
CA SER A 320 21.20 -11.37 -9.74
C SER A 320 21.80 -10.59 -8.56
N PHE A 321 21.38 -10.85 -7.33
CA PHE A 321 21.94 -10.21 -6.13
C PHE A 321 23.39 -10.63 -5.93
N ASP A 322 23.66 -11.94 -5.97
CA ASP A 322 25.01 -12.48 -5.84
C ASP A 322 25.94 -11.94 -6.94
N ARG A 323 25.44 -11.82 -8.18
CA ARG A 323 26.18 -11.22 -9.30
C ARG A 323 26.43 -9.73 -9.08
N GLY A 324 25.44 -8.97 -8.62
CA GLY A 324 25.57 -7.55 -8.33
C GLY A 324 26.61 -7.26 -7.25
N ILE A 325 26.56 -8.00 -6.13
CA ILE A 325 27.59 -7.93 -5.08
C ILE A 325 28.97 -8.32 -5.63
N SER A 326 29.07 -9.43 -6.36
CA SER A 326 30.34 -9.87 -6.95
C SER A 326 30.91 -8.83 -7.92
N GLN A 327 30.07 -8.19 -8.72
CA GLN A 327 30.47 -7.15 -9.65
C GLN A 327 30.97 -5.89 -8.94
N ALA A 328 30.27 -5.45 -7.89
CA ALA A 328 30.69 -4.31 -7.07
C ALA A 328 32.06 -4.56 -6.42
N LEU A 329 32.25 -5.73 -5.81
CA LEU A 329 33.53 -6.14 -5.21
C LEU A 329 34.64 -6.27 -6.26
N SER A 330 34.32 -6.76 -7.46
CA SER A 330 35.28 -6.83 -8.57
C SER A 330 35.70 -5.44 -9.04
N GLY A 331 34.78 -4.47 -9.03
CA GLY A 331 35.06 -3.07 -9.34
C GLY A 331 36.04 -2.44 -8.35
N MET A 332 35.93 -2.76 -7.06
CA MET A 332 36.87 -2.29 -6.02
C MET A 332 38.31 -2.75 -6.29
N ILE A 333 38.51 -4.03 -6.63
CA ILE A 333 39.85 -4.58 -6.87
C ILE A 333 40.47 -4.21 -8.22
N ALA A 334 39.68 -3.67 -9.15
CA ALA A 334 40.15 -3.27 -10.48
C ALA A 334 40.93 -1.94 -10.47
N THR A 335 41.24 -1.38 -9.29
CA THR A 335 41.95 -0.10 -9.15
C THR A 335 43.44 -0.33 -8.84
N ASP A 336 44.31 0.55 -9.34
CA ASP A 336 45.74 0.52 -9.03
C ASP A 336 46.01 0.68 -7.53
N LYS A 337 45.16 1.47 -6.85
CA LYS A 337 45.22 1.68 -5.40
C LYS A 337 45.03 0.36 -4.63
N TYR A 338 44.14 -0.52 -5.09
CA TYR A 338 43.96 -1.82 -4.45
C TYR A 338 45.18 -2.71 -4.68
N ALA A 339 45.71 -2.74 -5.90
CA ALA A 339 46.89 -3.56 -6.22
C ALA A 339 48.11 -3.17 -5.35
N GLU A 340 48.32 -1.87 -5.14
CA GLU A 340 49.36 -1.38 -4.23
C GLU A 340 49.08 -1.78 -2.77
N ALA A 341 47.86 -1.57 -2.29
CA ALA A 341 47.45 -1.94 -0.93
C ALA A 341 47.60 -3.44 -0.65
N ASP A 342 47.17 -4.31 -1.57
CA ASP A 342 47.31 -5.77 -1.48
C ASP A 342 48.79 -6.18 -1.44
N THR A 343 49.62 -5.61 -2.31
CA THR A 343 51.06 -5.87 -2.33
C THR A 343 51.73 -5.49 -1.01
N ASN A 344 51.42 -4.30 -0.49
CA ASN A 344 51.95 -3.80 0.78
C ASN A 344 51.47 -4.66 1.96
N ALA A 345 50.19 -5.03 2.00
CA ALA A 345 49.64 -5.89 3.03
C ALA A 345 50.26 -7.28 3.03
N ARG A 346 50.46 -7.91 1.85
CA ARG A 346 51.13 -9.21 1.75
C ARG A 346 52.58 -9.16 2.24
N ARG A 347 53.31 -8.09 1.91
CA ARG A 347 54.68 -7.88 2.38
C ARG A 347 54.74 -7.75 3.90
N ALA A 348 53.84 -6.95 4.49
CA ALA A 348 53.75 -6.76 5.93
C ALA A 348 53.35 -8.06 6.66
N LEU A 349 52.41 -8.83 6.11
CA LEU A 349 52.06 -10.15 6.65
C LEU A 349 53.24 -11.12 6.64
N ALA A 350 54.05 -11.12 5.57
CA ALA A 350 55.23 -11.97 5.47
C ALA A 350 56.31 -11.63 6.52
N SER A 351 56.36 -10.37 6.98
CA SER A 351 57.25 -9.94 8.07
C SER A 351 56.61 -10.01 9.46
N GLY A 352 55.38 -10.52 9.58
CA GLY A 352 54.64 -10.58 10.86
C GLY A 352 54.08 -9.25 11.35
N ASP A 353 54.12 -8.19 10.52
CA ASP A 353 53.60 -6.87 10.86
C ASP A 353 52.10 -6.76 10.54
N MET A 354 51.28 -7.26 11.46
CA MET A 354 49.83 -7.23 11.34
C MET A 354 49.26 -5.80 11.33
N ALA A 355 49.90 -4.85 12.02
CA ALA A 355 49.40 -3.48 12.15
C ALA A 355 49.49 -2.74 10.81
N SER A 356 50.64 -2.84 10.13
CA SER A 356 50.82 -2.22 8.81
C SER A 356 49.96 -2.89 7.73
N ALA A 357 49.77 -4.22 7.81
CA ALA A 357 48.87 -4.94 6.91
C ALA A 357 47.42 -4.46 7.07
N ARG A 358 46.96 -4.29 8.32
CA ARG A 358 45.62 -3.76 8.63
C ARG A 358 45.46 -2.32 8.14
N SER A 359 46.44 -1.46 8.41
CA SER A 359 46.42 -0.06 7.96
C SER A 359 46.32 0.07 6.44
N SER A 360 47.07 -0.75 5.70
CA SER A 360 47.07 -0.74 4.23
C SER A 360 45.71 -1.13 3.61
N LEU A 361 44.96 -2.00 4.27
CA LEU A 361 43.68 -2.52 3.78
C LEU A 361 42.45 -1.79 4.37
N GLN A 362 42.65 -0.93 5.36
CA GLN A 362 41.56 -0.22 6.06
C GLN A 362 40.61 0.54 5.12
N PRO A 363 41.06 1.29 4.09
CA PRO A 363 40.15 1.98 3.19
C PRO A 363 39.19 1.04 2.45
N TRP A 364 39.67 -0.16 2.09
CA TRP A 364 38.85 -1.17 1.40
C TRP A 364 37.84 -1.84 2.34
N ALA A 365 38.18 -1.97 3.62
CA ALA A 365 37.23 -2.42 4.63
C ALA A 365 36.08 -1.41 4.79
N GLU A 366 36.37 -0.11 4.74
CA GLU A 366 35.37 0.95 4.80
C GLU A 366 34.45 0.94 3.56
N GLU A 367 35.00 0.78 2.36
CA GLU A 367 34.20 0.65 1.13
C GLU A 367 33.30 -0.59 1.15
N VAL A 368 33.82 -1.74 1.62
CA VAL A 368 33.01 -2.95 1.82
C VAL A 368 31.89 -2.69 2.83
N GLY A 369 32.18 -1.99 3.93
CA GLY A 369 31.19 -1.59 4.93
C GLY A 369 30.07 -0.70 4.37
N GLN A 370 30.40 0.24 3.46
CA GLN A 370 29.40 1.06 2.77
C GLN A 370 28.51 0.22 1.85
N LEU A 371 29.10 -0.69 1.06
CA LEU A 371 28.36 -1.63 0.21
C LEU A 371 27.40 -2.49 1.06
N GLN A 372 27.88 -3.01 2.19
CA GLN A 372 27.06 -3.80 3.10
C GLN A 372 25.93 -2.99 3.72
N THR A 373 26.18 -1.73 4.09
CA THR A 373 25.14 -0.84 4.63
C THR A 373 24.06 -0.57 3.60
N ALA A 374 24.44 -0.27 2.35
CA ALA A 374 23.49 -0.07 1.26
C ALA A 374 22.67 -1.34 0.97
N ALA A 375 23.32 -2.50 0.92
CA ALA A 375 22.64 -3.79 0.74
C ALA A 375 21.70 -4.09 1.91
N LYS A 376 22.15 -3.88 3.15
CA LYS A 376 21.34 -4.09 4.36
C LYS A 376 20.09 -3.22 4.36
N LEU A 377 20.23 -1.94 3.98
CA LEU A 377 19.12 -1.01 3.85
C LEU A 377 18.13 -1.49 2.79
N GLY A 378 18.59 -1.77 1.57
CA GLY A 378 17.71 -2.23 0.49
C GLY A 378 17.00 -3.55 0.79
N LEU A 379 17.69 -4.49 1.46
CA LEU A 379 17.08 -5.75 1.90
C LEU A 379 16.03 -5.53 3.01
N THR A 380 16.29 -4.62 3.95
CA THR A 380 15.36 -4.27 5.04
C THR A 380 14.10 -3.58 4.50
N LEU A 381 14.27 -2.69 3.52
CA LEU A 381 13.18 -2.01 2.83
C LEU A 381 12.42 -2.91 1.85
N CYS A 382 12.90 -4.13 1.62
CA CYS A 382 12.41 -5.04 0.58
C CYS A 382 12.54 -4.48 -0.85
N ASP A 383 13.38 -3.46 -1.06
CA ASP A 383 13.70 -2.89 -2.38
C ASP A 383 14.79 -3.71 -3.11
N LEU A 384 15.58 -4.48 -2.36
CA LEU A 384 16.43 -5.54 -2.90
C LEU A 384 15.73 -6.88 -2.68
N PHE A 385 15.17 -7.44 -3.75
CA PHE A 385 14.51 -8.73 -3.69
C PHE A 385 15.58 -9.84 -3.57
N LEU A 386 15.76 -10.41 -2.39
CA LEU A 386 16.43 -11.71 -2.24
C LEU A 386 15.47 -12.88 -2.51
N PHE A 387 14.16 -12.61 -2.58
CA PHE A 387 13.16 -13.65 -2.70
C PHE A 387 11.88 -13.12 -3.37
N MET A 388 11.12 -13.99 -4.03
CA MET A 388 9.76 -13.67 -4.47
C MET A 388 8.83 -13.54 -3.26
N PRO A 389 7.99 -12.48 -3.12
CA PRO A 389 7.01 -12.40 -2.05
C PRO A 389 6.08 -13.61 -2.06
N ALA A 390 5.82 -14.21 -0.89
CA ALA A 390 4.80 -15.26 -0.76
C ALA A 390 3.48 -14.76 -1.37
N PRO A 391 2.81 -15.54 -2.25
CA PRO A 391 1.55 -15.10 -2.81
C PRO A 391 0.54 -14.97 -1.66
N LEU A 392 -0.40 -14.05 -1.81
CA LEU A 392 -1.51 -13.92 -0.88
C LEU A 392 -2.18 -15.29 -0.71
N ARG A 393 -2.06 -15.85 0.50
CA ARG A 393 -2.88 -16.98 0.90
C ARG A 393 -4.10 -16.41 1.59
N SER A 394 -5.27 -16.63 1.02
CA SER A 394 -6.52 -16.43 1.74
C SER A 394 -6.46 -17.21 3.07
N PRO A 395 -6.96 -16.62 4.17
CA PRO A 395 -6.92 -17.24 5.50
C PRO A 395 -7.45 -18.68 5.57
#